data_AF-A0A5S3SAE3-F1
#
_entry.id   AF-A0A5S3SAE3-F1
#
_cell.length_a   1.000
_cell.length_b   1.000
_cell.length_c   1.000
_cell.angle_alpha   90.00
_cell.angle_beta   90.00
_cell.angle_gamma   90.00
#
_symmetry.space_group_name_H-M   'P 1'
#
loop_
_entity.id
_entity.type
_entity.pdbx_description
1 polymer ?
#
loop_
_entity_poly.entity_id
_entity_poly.type
_entity_poly.pdbx_seq_one_letter_code
_entity_poly.pdbx_strand_id
1 'polypeptide(L)'
;SLYHYKSSKKSKAKESLRLNEVYLFLKNIKYQDELKKISDLKVTESDCVKSNAKAHGEVKIVEDEIRALKSELKDETKGADRVNEYLNDFFGHKEISLSSIESTDGYRFEVIRHGKKAHHLSEGECSLVAFCYFMAKLEDIDTKGDKPIVYIDDPISSLDNNHIFFVFGLINSEIVNSGSFSQLFISTHNLDFLKYLKRILPKDIHGNNLERRYFIVERNEQESNIRLMPNYLKSYVTEFNYLFHQVFKCANAPDIAASDEHDCYYNYANSARKFLEAFLYFKYPNANESDNTKLVKFFGGDVRSKILIERITNEYSHLAGVFERSITPVEIPEMKTSAQFILNKINEKDPEQYSSLLESIGNPVVNF
;
A
#
# COMPACT_ATOMS: atom_id res chain seq x y z
N SER A 1 -90.26 44.89 51.25
CA SER A 1 -89.16 44.77 52.23
C SER A 1 -88.66 43.32 52.38
N LEU A 2 -89.48 42.33 52.78
CA LEU A 2 -89.04 40.93 52.98
C LEU A 2 -88.54 40.17 51.73
N TYR A 3 -89.10 40.43 50.54
CA TYR A 3 -88.71 39.74 49.29
C TYR A 3 -87.29 40.09 48.83
N HIS A 4 -86.89 41.36 48.92
CA HIS A 4 -85.51 41.79 48.62
C HIS A 4 -84.48 41.23 49.60
N TYR A 5 -84.85 41.12 50.89
CA TYR A 5 -83.98 40.53 51.92
C TYR A 5 -83.75 39.02 51.71
N LYS A 6 -84.80 38.26 51.33
CA LYS A 6 -84.69 36.83 50.96
C LYS A 6 -83.87 36.62 49.69
N SER A 7 -84.04 37.47 48.67
CA SER A 7 -83.27 37.42 47.42
C SER A 7 -81.77 37.67 47.65
N SER A 8 -81.44 38.69 48.44
CA SER A 8 -80.06 39.02 48.83
C SER A 8 -79.38 37.88 49.62
N LYS A 9 -80.07 37.28 50.59
CA LYS A 9 -79.56 36.12 51.34
C LYS A 9 -79.36 34.89 50.45
N LYS A 10 -80.26 34.64 49.50
CA LYS A 10 -80.16 33.51 48.55
C LYS A 10 -78.97 33.70 47.60
N SER A 11 -78.69 34.92 47.16
CA SER A 11 -77.53 35.24 46.33
C SER A 11 -76.22 35.04 47.10
N LYS A 12 -76.13 35.55 48.33
CA LYS A 12 -74.95 35.34 49.19
C LYS A 12 -74.71 33.86 49.49
N ALA A 13 -75.76 33.09 49.77
CA ALA A 13 -75.64 31.66 50.01
C ALA A 13 -75.15 30.90 48.76
N LYS A 14 -75.63 31.24 47.56
CA LYS A 14 -75.14 30.68 46.29
C LYS A 14 -73.66 31.00 46.05
N GLU A 15 -73.26 32.24 46.32
CA GLU A 15 -71.88 32.69 46.18
C GLU A 15 -70.95 31.96 47.15
N SER A 16 -71.35 31.79 48.41
CA SER A 16 -70.60 31.01 49.39
C SER A 16 -70.48 29.53 49.00
N LEU A 17 -71.54 28.92 48.45
CA LEU A 17 -71.50 27.53 47.94
C LEU A 17 -70.52 27.40 46.79
N ARG A 18 -70.55 28.34 45.84
CA ARG A 18 -69.63 28.35 44.69
C ARG A 18 -68.18 28.52 45.13
N LEU A 19 -67.91 29.40 46.09
CA LEU A 19 -66.57 29.60 46.67
C LEU A 19 -66.08 28.35 47.41
N ASN A 20 -66.97 27.65 48.12
CA ASN A 20 -66.63 26.40 48.79
C ASN A 20 -66.32 25.27 47.79
N GLU A 21 -67.11 25.12 46.71
CA GLU A 21 -66.80 24.17 45.64
C GLU A 21 -65.44 24.45 44.98
N VAL A 22 -65.13 25.72 44.71
CA VAL A 22 -63.82 26.13 44.18
C VAL A 22 -62.70 25.79 45.17
N TYR A 23 -62.89 26.08 46.46
CA TYR A 23 -61.90 25.75 47.50
C TYR A 23 -61.67 24.23 47.61
N LEU A 24 -62.74 23.43 47.62
CA LEU A 24 -62.67 21.97 47.66
C LEU A 24 -61.97 21.42 46.42
N PHE A 25 -62.27 21.95 45.23
CA PHE A 25 -61.60 21.56 43.99
C PHE A 25 -60.11 21.86 44.04
N LEU A 26 -59.72 23.09 44.43
CA LEU A 26 -58.32 23.49 44.59
C LEU A 26 -57.56 22.62 45.59
N LYS A 27 -58.22 22.21 46.68
CA LYS A 27 -57.65 21.30 47.67
C LYS A 27 -57.51 19.87 47.14
N ASN A 28 -58.51 19.39 46.40
CA ASN A 28 -58.52 18.02 45.87
C ASN A 28 -57.44 17.81 44.80
N ILE A 29 -57.22 18.81 43.94
CA ILE A 29 -56.13 18.79 42.95
C ILE A 29 -54.78 19.22 43.53
N LYS A 30 -54.71 19.52 44.83
CA LYS A 30 -53.50 20.00 45.53
C LYS A 30 -52.81 21.15 44.80
N TYR A 31 -53.59 22.11 44.31
CA TYR A 31 -53.13 23.17 43.41
C TYR A 31 -51.91 23.95 43.95
N GLN A 32 -51.90 24.23 45.25
CA GLN A 32 -50.80 24.94 45.91
C GLN A 32 -49.51 24.10 45.97
N ASP A 33 -49.62 22.79 46.16
CA ASP A 33 -48.46 21.89 46.19
C ASP A 33 -47.85 21.76 44.79
N GLU A 34 -48.69 21.65 43.75
CA GLU A 34 -48.23 21.62 42.35
C GLU A 34 -47.58 22.94 41.91
N LEU A 35 -48.14 24.10 42.31
CA LEU A 35 -47.50 25.39 42.07
C LEU A 35 -46.12 25.49 42.72
N LYS A 36 -45.99 24.99 43.95
CA LYS A 36 -44.70 24.96 44.66
C LYS A 36 -43.71 24.04 43.96
N LYS A 37 -44.16 22.85 43.54
CA LYS A 37 -43.36 21.88 42.80
C LYS A 37 -42.86 22.43 41.46
N ILE A 38 -43.71 23.16 40.71
CA ILE A 38 -43.31 23.83 39.47
C ILE A 38 -42.27 24.91 39.75
N SER A 39 -42.43 25.69 40.82
CA SER A 39 -41.46 26.70 41.24
C SER A 39 -40.10 26.06 41.55
N ASP A 40 -40.09 25.00 42.36
CA ASP A 40 -38.87 24.31 42.77
C ASP A 40 -38.15 23.64 41.58
N LEU A 41 -38.91 23.06 40.65
CA LEU A 41 -38.37 22.49 39.40
C LEU A 41 -37.74 23.57 38.51
N LYS A 42 -38.35 24.75 38.39
CA LYS A 42 -37.77 25.87 37.62
C LYS A 42 -36.45 26.38 38.21
N VAL A 43 -36.35 26.43 39.53
CA VAL A 43 -35.08 26.80 40.20
C VAL A 43 -34.01 25.74 39.91
N THR A 44 -34.37 24.46 40.05
CA THR A 44 -33.47 23.34 39.78
C THR A 44 -33.00 23.32 38.31
N GLU A 45 -33.91 23.56 37.36
CA GLU A 45 -33.59 23.68 35.93
C GLU A 45 -32.59 24.81 35.67
N SER A 46 -32.84 26.00 36.21
CA SER A 46 -31.94 27.15 36.09
C SER A 46 -30.54 26.84 36.64
N ASP A 47 -30.44 26.19 37.80
CA ASP A 47 -29.16 25.87 38.41
C ASP A 47 -28.41 24.79 37.64
N CYS A 48 -29.13 23.80 37.11
CA CYS A 48 -28.55 22.75 36.27
C CYS A 48 -28.04 23.30 34.93
N VAL A 49 -28.76 24.25 34.31
CA VAL A 49 -28.32 24.95 33.10
C VAL A 49 -27.05 25.77 33.35
N LYS A 50 -26.98 26.49 34.48
CA LYS A 50 -25.77 27.24 34.86
C LYS A 50 -24.57 26.31 35.09
N SER A 51 -24.78 25.19 35.79
CA SER A 51 -23.72 24.21 36.04
C SER A 51 -23.22 23.57 34.74
N ASN A 52 -24.12 23.23 33.82
CA ASN A 52 -23.76 22.65 32.52
C ASN A 52 -23.01 23.65 31.63
N ALA A 53 -23.46 24.91 31.60
CA ALA A 53 -22.76 25.98 30.88
C ALA A 53 -21.35 26.22 31.44
N LYS A 54 -21.19 26.16 32.77
CA LYS A 54 -19.87 26.27 33.42
C LYS A 54 -18.96 25.10 33.03
N ALA A 55 -19.46 23.87 33.11
CA ALA A 55 -18.70 22.67 32.72
C ALA A 55 -18.28 22.71 31.24
N HIS A 56 -19.17 23.13 30.32
CA HIS A 56 -18.83 23.32 28.91
C HIS A 56 -17.78 24.41 28.70
N GLY A 57 -17.83 25.49 29.48
CA GLY A 57 -16.81 26.53 29.47
C GLY A 57 -15.44 26.01 29.91
N GLU A 58 -15.40 25.22 31.00
CA GLU A 58 -14.17 24.59 31.50
C GLU A 58 -13.59 23.59 30.49
N VAL A 59 -14.42 22.74 29.88
CA VAL A 59 -13.99 21.81 28.81
C VAL A 59 -13.39 22.58 27.64
N LYS A 60 -14.05 23.65 27.18
CA LYS A 60 -13.58 24.46 26.07
C LYS A 60 -12.23 25.12 26.36
N ILE A 61 -12.03 25.62 27.58
CA ILE A 61 -10.74 26.20 28.01
C ILE A 61 -9.63 25.13 27.92
N VAL A 62 -9.88 23.94 28.45
CA VAL A 62 -8.91 22.84 28.40
C VAL A 62 -8.64 22.38 26.96
N GLU A 63 -9.66 22.30 26.10
CA GLU A 63 -9.50 21.98 24.67
C GLU A 63 -8.69 23.04 23.91
N ASP A 64 -8.90 24.32 24.20
CA ASP A 64 -8.15 25.43 23.61
C ASP A 64 -6.69 25.44 24.11
N GLU A 65 -6.45 25.14 25.38
CA GLU A 65 -5.10 24.96 25.93
C GLU A 65 -4.36 23.76 25.31
N ILE A 66 -5.03 22.60 25.16
CA ILE A 66 -4.47 21.43 24.47
C ILE A 66 -4.10 21.79 23.03
N ARG A 67 -4.93 22.56 22.34
CA ARG A 67 -4.67 22.99 20.96
C ARG A 67 -3.48 23.92 20.86
N ALA A 68 -3.37 24.89 21.77
CA ALA A 68 -2.25 25.81 21.84
C ALA A 68 -0.93 25.06 22.11
N LEU A 69 -0.92 24.17 23.12
CA LEU A 69 0.25 23.34 23.45
C LEU A 69 0.65 22.41 22.31
N LYS A 70 -0.32 21.81 21.60
CA LYS A 70 -0.06 21.00 20.40
C LYS A 70 0.54 21.84 19.26
N SER A 71 0.12 23.09 19.11
CA SER A 71 0.68 24.01 18.12
C SER A 71 2.11 24.42 18.46
N GLU A 72 2.43 24.63 19.73
CA GLU A 72 3.81 24.88 20.19
C GLU A 72 4.71 23.64 20.04
N LEU A 73 4.13 22.45 20.15
CA LEU A 73 4.82 21.16 19.98
C LEU A 73 5.03 20.76 18.52
N LYS A 74 4.15 21.19 17.59
CA LYS A 74 4.32 21.10 16.12
C LYS A 74 5.36 22.10 15.65
N ASP A 75 6.57 21.90 16.12
CA ASP A 75 7.74 22.58 15.61
C ASP A 75 8.08 21.95 14.25
N GLU A 76 7.42 22.43 13.18
CA GLU A 76 7.65 21.97 11.80
C GLU A 76 9.13 22.12 11.38
N THR A 77 9.92 22.91 12.12
CA THR A 77 11.39 22.95 12.01
C THR A 77 12.03 21.61 12.37
N LYS A 78 11.55 20.90 13.40
CA LYS A 78 12.03 19.55 13.76
C LYS A 78 11.72 18.52 12.69
N GLY A 79 10.60 18.70 11.99
CA GLY A 79 10.25 17.88 10.83
C GLY A 79 11.27 18.06 9.70
N ALA A 80 11.62 19.31 9.36
CA ALA A 80 12.67 19.61 8.39
C ALA A 80 14.03 19.04 8.82
N ASP A 81 14.40 19.22 10.10
CA ASP A 81 15.67 18.70 10.65
C ASP A 81 15.74 17.19 10.54
N ARG A 82 14.67 16.48 10.89
CA ARG A 82 14.63 15.01 10.80
C ARG A 82 14.70 14.52 9.35
N VAL A 83 14.05 15.21 8.42
CA VAL A 83 14.20 14.89 7.00
C VAL A 83 15.63 15.14 6.53
N ASN A 84 16.26 16.22 6.99
CA ASN A 84 17.66 16.52 6.69
C ASN A 84 18.61 15.45 7.27
N GLU A 85 18.34 14.92 8.46
CA GLU A 85 19.09 13.78 9.01
C GLU A 85 19.01 12.58 8.06
N TYR A 86 17.81 12.19 7.62
CA TYR A 86 17.65 11.08 6.68
C TYR A 86 18.35 11.35 5.34
N LEU A 87 18.23 12.56 4.78
CA LEU A 87 18.90 12.94 3.53
C LEU A 87 20.43 12.91 3.67
N ASN A 88 20.98 13.36 4.79
CA ASN A 88 22.42 13.41 5.00
C ASN A 88 23.02 12.05 5.35
N ASP A 89 22.41 11.32 6.28
CA ASP A 89 22.95 10.08 6.85
C ASP A 89 22.81 8.91 5.87
N PHE A 90 21.68 8.84 5.16
CA PHE A 90 21.43 7.73 4.25
C PHE A 90 21.85 8.02 2.82
N PHE A 91 21.75 9.25 2.32
CA PHE A 91 22.03 9.50 0.90
C PHE A 91 23.40 10.08 0.60
N GLY A 92 24.14 10.57 1.61
CA GLY A 92 25.40 11.29 1.38
C GLY A 92 25.25 12.55 0.52
N HIS A 93 24.02 12.91 0.13
CA HIS A 93 23.66 14.08 -0.63
C HIS A 93 23.58 15.29 0.31
N LYS A 94 24.74 15.77 0.76
CA LYS A 94 24.87 17.11 1.39
C LYS A 94 24.43 18.25 0.47
N GLU A 95 24.13 17.91 -0.78
CA GLU A 95 23.69 18.86 -1.79
C GLU A 95 22.24 19.25 -1.59
N ILE A 96 21.35 18.39 -1.06
CA ILE A 96 19.91 18.67 -0.91
C ILE A 96 19.53 18.72 0.56
N SER A 97 18.79 19.76 0.94
CA SER A 97 18.21 19.91 2.27
C SER A 97 16.82 20.56 2.19
N LEU A 98 16.06 20.41 3.25
CA LEU A 98 14.77 21.01 3.49
C LEU A 98 14.90 22.15 4.51
N SER A 99 14.34 23.30 4.17
CA SER A 99 14.25 24.45 5.07
C SER A 99 12.79 24.78 5.33
N SER A 100 12.40 24.91 6.58
CA SER A 100 11.07 25.39 6.98
C SER A 100 11.03 26.91 6.91
N ILE A 101 10.11 27.45 6.12
CA ILE A 101 9.85 28.89 6.02
C ILE A 101 8.47 29.17 6.62
N GLU A 102 8.42 30.07 7.58
CA GLU A 102 7.17 30.58 8.13
C GLU A 102 6.48 31.48 7.09
N SER A 103 5.18 31.26 6.88
CA SER A 103 4.33 31.98 5.94
C SER A 103 3.03 32.39 6.63
N THR A 104 2.26 33.28 6.00
CA THR A 104 1.00 33.81 6.56
C THR A 104 -0.04 32.72 6.82
N ASP A 105 0.04 31.59 6.12
CA ASP A 105 -0.88 30.45 6.21
C ASP A 105 -0.27 29.23 6.96
N GLY A 106 0.88 29.39 7.61
CA GLY A 106 1.60 28.31 8.32
C GLY A 106 3.02 28.09 7.79
N TYR A 107 3.56 26.89 7.95
CA TYR A 107 4.91 26.56 7.48
C TYR A 107 4.88 26.00 6.07
N ARG A 108 5.82 26.44 5.24
CA ARG A 108 6.12 25.84 3.94
C ARG A 108 7.53 25.29 3.95
N PHE A 109 7.72 24.18 3.26
CA PHE A 109 9.05 23.61 3.07
C PHE A 109 9.66 24.09 1.76
N GLU A 110 10.91 24.50 1.80
CA GLU A 110 11.70 24.87 0.64
C GLU A 110 12.88 23.92 0.50
N VAL A 111 13.03 23.35 -0.70
CA VAL A 111 14.16 22.47 -1.00
C VAL A 111 15.35 23.33 -1.42
N ILE A 112 16.48 23.14 -0.75
CA ILE A 112 17.72 23.87 -0.93
C ILE A 112 18.74 22.94 -1.57
N ARG A 113 19.27 23.30 -2.74
CA ARG A 113 20.39 22.64 -3.40
C ARG A 113 21.66 23.48 -3.34
N HIS A 114 22.75 22.97 -2.79
CA HIS A 114 24.03 23.69 -2.59
C HIS A 114 23.87 25.08 -1.93
N GLY A 115 23.01 25.16 -0.91
CA GLY A 115 22.74 26.42 -0.20
C GLY A 115 21.88 27.44 -0.98
N LYS A 116 21.32 27.07 -2.13
CA LYS A 116 20.38 27.90 -2.90
C LYS A 116 19.05 27.20 -3.09
N LYS A 117 17.97 27.96 -3.23
CA LYS A 117 16.66 27.40 -3.56
C LYS A 117 16.71 26.56 -4.84
N ALA A 118 16.27 25.31 -4.75
CA ALA A 118 16.13 24.43 -5.89
C ALA A 118 14.83 24.77 -6.64
N HIS A 119 14.93 24.96 -7.95
CA HIS A 119 13.77 25.21 -8.82
C HIS A 119 13.39 24.00 -9.68
N HIS A 120 14.33 23.07 -9.87
CA HIS A 120 14.14 21.88 -10.69
C HIS A 120 14.72 20.67 -9.97
N LEU A 121 13.82 19.83 -9.46
CA LEU A 121 14.14 18.53 -8.90
C LEU A 121 13.91 17.48 -9.98
N SER A 122 14.80 16.48 -10.04
CA SER A 122 14.54 15.26 -10.79
C SER A 122 13.37 14.49 -10.16
N GLU A 123 12.76 13.60 -10.94
CA GLU A 123 11.72 12.70 -10.44
C GLU A 123 12.22 11.89 -9.23
N GLY A 124 13.45 11.39 -9.33
CA GLY A 124 14.09 10.65 -8.24
C GLY A 124 14.26 11.45 -6.96
N GLU A 125 14.70 12.72 -7.05
CA GLU A 125 14.83 13.59 -5.88
C GLU A 125 13.47 13.95 -5.27
N CYS A 126 12.43 14.13 -6.09
CA CYS A 126 11.08 14.39 -5.59
C CYS A 126 10.57 13.20 -4.77
N SER A 127 10.65 11.98 -5.34
CA SER A 127 10.23 10.75 -4.65
C SER A 127 11.04 10.51 -3.38
N LEU A 128 12.33 10.85 -3.41
CA LEU A 128 13.20 10.70 -2.25
C LEU A 128 12.82 11.63 -1.10
N VAL A 129 12.65 12.92 -1.41
CA VAL A 129 12.26 13.91 -0.41
C VAL A 129 10.88 13.57 0.17
N ALA A 130 9.94 13.14 -0.68
CA ALA A 130 8.63 12.67 -0.23
C ALA A 130 8.72 11.46 0.69
N PHE A 131 9.57 10.48 0.36
CA PHE A 131 9.80 9.30 1.20
C PHE A 131 10.41 9.68 2.55
N CYS A 132 11.48 10.48 2.59
CA CYS A 132 12.08 10.93 3.85
C CYS A 132 11.10 11.75 4.70
N TYR A 133 10.26 12.58 4.08
CA TYR A 133 9.19 13.31 4.77
C TYR A 133 8.16 12.36 5.39
N PHE A 134 7.72 11.34 4.64
CA PHE A 134 6.83 10.31 5.18
C PHE A 134 7.45 9.60 6.38
N MET A 135 8.74 9.23 6.31
CA MET A 135 9.45 8.60 7.42
C MET A 135 9.53 9.51 8.65
N ALA A 136 9.81 10.80 8.47
CA ALA A 136 9.82 11.78 9.56
C ALA A 136 8.44 11.94 10.19
N LYS A 137 7.36 11.89 9.38
CA LYS A 137 5.99 11.96 9.87
C LYS A 137 5.56 10.74 10.68
N LEU A 138 6.14 9.56 10.46
CA LEU A 138 5.87 8.38 11.31
C LEU A 138 6.37 8.55 12.75
N GLU A 139 7.33 9.44 12.98
CA GLU A 139 7.86 9.76 14.31
C GLU A 139 7.24 11.01 14.95
N ASP A 140 6.30 11.66 14.26
CA ASP A 140 5.61 12.86 14.73
C ASP A 140 4.74 12.55 15.96
N ILE A 141 4.42 13.57 16.75
CA ILE A 141 3.72 13.46 18.04
C ILE A 141 2.35 12.79 17.89
N ASP A 142 1.67 13.01 16.76
CA ASP A 142 0.37 12.41 16.46
C ASP A 142 0.46 10.88 16.20
N THR A 143 1.66 10.35 15.92
CA THR A 143 1.92 8.91 15.66
C THR A 143 2.83 8.27 16.72
N LYS A 144 3.49 9.09 17.56
CA LYS A 144 4.50 8.65 18.51
C LYS A 144 3.88 7.88 19.68
N GLY A 145 4.14 6.59 19.74
CA GLY A 145 3.59 5.67 20.75
C GLY A 145 2.40 4.85 20.24
N ASP A 146 1.84 5.22 19.09
CA ASP A 146 0.88 4.41 18.37
C ASP A 146 1.60 3.45 17.40
N LYS A 147 0.96 2.32 17.11
CA LYS A 147 1.43 1.36 16.11
C LYS A 147 0.54 1.46 14.87
N PRO A 148 0.80 2.37 13.92
CA PRO A 148 -0.05 2.53 12.74
C PRO A 148 0.02 1.32 11.80
N ILE A 149 -0.97 1.24 10.91
CA ILE A 149 -0.88 0.41 9.70
C ILE A 149 -0.15 1.25 8.65
N VAL A 150 0.98 0.76 8.16
CA VAL A 150 1.86 1.46 7.22
C VAL A 150 1.72 0.81 5.85
N TYR A 151 1.41 1.61 4.83
CA TYR A 151 1.36 1.19 3.43
C TYR A 151 2.31 2.05 2.60
N ILE A 152 3.30 1.44 1.97
CA ILE A 152 4.30 2.11 1.13
C ILE A 152 4.14 1.59 -0.29
N ASP A 153 3.70 2.47 -1.20
CA ASP A 153 3.55 2.14 -2.61
C ASP A 153 4.78 2.53 -3.41
N ASP A 154 5.47 1.52 -3.92
CA ASP A 154 6.60 1.61 -4.83
C ASP A 154 7.58 2.76 -4.50
N PRO A 155 8.29 2.68 -3.36
CA PRO A 155 9.14 3.77 -2.88
C PRO A 155 10.39 4.00 -3.74
N ILE A 156 10.52 3.28 -4.86
CA ILE A 156 11.60 3.38 -5.83
C ILE A 156 11.01 3.78 -7.18
N SER A 157 11.17 5.03 -7.59
CA SER A 157 10.79 5.49 -8.94
C SER A 157 12.02 5.94 -9.73
N SER A 158 12.35 5.26 -10.84
CA SER A 158 13.40 5.70 -11.76
C SER A 158 14.80 5.86 -11.13
N LEU A 159 15.13 5.10 -10.07
CA LEU A 159 16.37 5.29 -9.30
C LEU A 159 17.49 4.31 -9.67
N ASP A 160 18.72 4.84 -9.63
CA ASP A 160 19.98 4.08 -9.60
C ASP A 160 19.98 3.03 -8.47
N ASN A 161 20.68 1.91 -8.68
CA ASN A 161 20.86 0.81 -7.74
C ASN A 161 21.28 1.26 -6.34
N ASN A 162 21.97 2.40 -6.23
CA ASN A 162 22.37 3.00 -4.95
C ASN A 162 21.16 3.37 -4.08
N HIS A 163 20.09 3.93 -4.65
CA HIS A 163 18.94 4.37 -3.85
C HIS A 163 18.09 3.20 -3.32
N ILE A 164 18.10 2.06 -4.03
CA ILE A 164 17.42 0.85 -3.59
C ILE A 164 17.92 0.42 -2.21
N PHE A 165 19.24 0.46 -2.01
CA PHE A 165 19.84 0.08 -0.73
C PHE A 165 19.45 1.03 0.39
N PHE A 166 19.38 2.33 0.12
CA PHE A 166 19.05 3.34 1.14
C PHE A 166 17.60 3.28 1.57
N VAL A 167 16.66 3.22 0.63
CA VAL A 167 15.23 3.07 0.93
C VAL A 167 14.99 1.77 1.71
N PHE A 168 15.63 0.67 1.29
CA PHE A 168 15.62 -0.58 2.06
C PHE A 168 16.15 -0.39 3.49
N GLY A 169 17.29 0.30 3.63
CA GLY A 169 17.94 0.59 4.91
C GLY A 169 17.03 1.35 5.86
N LEU A 170 16.41 2.43 5.39
CA LEU A 170 15.45 3.27 6.13
C LEU A 170 14.21 2.47 6.56
N ILE A 171 13.61 1.68 5.67
CA ILE A 171 12.47 0.83 6.04
C ILE A 171 12.89 -0.16 7.12
N ASN A 172 14.05 -0.79 6.96
CA ASN A 172 14.50 -1.79 7.91
C ASN A 172 14.88 -1.19 9.28
N SER A 173 15.56 -0.04 9.32
CA SER A 173 15.96 0.60 10.58
C SER A 173 14.81 1.30 11.29
N GLU A 174 14.10 2.17 10.59
CA GLU A 174 13.14 3.10 11.23
C GLU A 174 11.75 2.50 11.39
N ILE A 175 11.36 1.52 10.56
CA ILE A 175 10.04 0.86 10.69
C ILE A 175 10.18 -0.53 11.29
N VAL A 176 11.02 -1.39 10.68
CA VAL A 176 11.04 -2.81 11.06
C VAL A 176 11.74 -3.04 12.38
N ASN A 177 12.94 -2.51 12.56
CA ASN A 177 13.72 -2.70 13.79
C ASN A 177 13.16 -1.91 14.96
N SER A 178 12.56 -0.74 14.71
CA SER A 178 11.88 0.05 15.74
C SER A 178 10.61 -0.64 16.27
N GLY A 179 9.98 -1.50 15.46
CA GLY A 179 8.73 -2.18 15.81
C GLY A 179 7.53 -1.22 15.91
N SER A 180 7.64 -0.03 15.32
CA SER A 180 6.67 1.06 15.38
C SER A 180 5.51 0.90 14.39
N PHE A 181 5.02 -0.32 14.18
CA PHE A 181 3.90 -0.60 13.27
C PHE A 181 3.06 -1.78 13.77
N SER A 182 1.78 -1.78 13.42
CA SER A 182 0.87 -2.92 13.61
C SER A 182 0.89 -3.86 12.41
N GLN A 183 0.88 -3.28 11.20
CA GLN A 183 1.00 -4.00 9.93
C GLN A 183 1.79 -3.13 8.95
N LEU A 184 2.66 -3.77 8.17
CA LEU A 184 3.47 -3.13 7.14
C LEU A 184 3.19 -3.78 5.80
N PHE A 185 2.71 -2.98 4.85
CA PHE A 185 2.50 -3.35 3.47
C PHE A 185 3.46 -2.56 2.59
N ILE A 186 4.14 -3.26 1.70
CA ILE A 186 5.04 -2.65 0.72
C ILE A 186 4.70 -3.26 -0.64
N SER A 187 4.24 -2.43 -1.57
CA SER A 187 4.10 -2.78 -2.99
C SER A 187 5.29 -2.27 -3.77
N THR A 188 5.68 -3.01 -4.81
CA THR A 188 6.69 -2.56 -5.76
C THR A 188 6.59 -3.37 -7.04
N HIS A 189 6.94 -2.74 -8.16
CA HIS A 189 7.15 -3.44 -9.43
C HIS A 189 8.63 -3.82 -9.66
N ASN A 190 9.55 -3.37 -8.79
CA ASN A 190 10.98 -3.57 -8.92
C ASN A 190 11.45 -4.88 -8.25
N LEU A 191 11.91 -5.84 -9.06
CA LEU A 191 12.36 -7.15 -8.59
C LEU A 191 13.66 -7.09 -7.77
N ASP A 192 14.54 -6.12 -8.02
CA ASP A 192 15.77 -5.94 -7.25
C ASP A 192 15.46 -5.38 -5.86
N PHE A 193 14.54 -4.44 -5.75
CA PHE A 193 14.05 -3.98 -4.45
C PHE A 193 13.35 -5.11 -3.69
N LEU A 194 12.52 -5.92 -4.37
CA LEU A 194 11.91 -7.11 -3.78
C LEU A 194 12.95 -8.11 -3.23
N LYS A 195 14.14 -8.24 -3.87
CA LYS A 195 15.25 -9.07 -3.33
C LYS A 195 15.66 -8.60 -1.95
N TYR A 196 15.81 -7.30 -1.77
CA TYR A 196 16.20 -6.72 -0.49
C TYR A 196 15.08 -6.85 0.53
N LEU A 197 13.83 -6.55 0.18
CA LEU A 197 12.69 -6.69 1.07
C LEU A 197 12.52 -8.12 1.63
N LYS A 198 12.82 -9.15 0.83
CA LYS A 198 12.78 -10.55 1.28
C LYS A 198 13.81 -10.89 2.36
N ARG A 199 14.89 -10.11 2.46
CA ARG A 199 15.91 -10.26 3.50
C ARG A 199 15.47 -9.68 4.84
N ILE A 200 14.41 -8.86 4.86
CA ILE A 200 13.86 -8.31 6.10
C ILE A 200 13.26 -9.46 6.92
N LEU A 201 13.80 -9.67 8.12
CA LEU A 201 13.33 -10.63 9.10
C LEU A 201 12.72 -9.87 10.30
N PRO A 202 11.45 -9.45 10.19
CA PRO A 202 10.79 -8.69 11.24
C PRO A 202 10.63 -9.58 12.47
N LYS A 203 10.94 -9.04 13.64
CA LYS A 203 10.83 -9.73 14.93
C LYS A 203 9.90 -8.96 15.86
N ASP A 204 9.18 -9.69 16.71
CA ASP A 204 8.42 -9.09 17.81
C ASP A 204 9.34 -8.70 18.97
N ILE A 205 8.75 -8.08 20.01
CA ILE A 205 9.44 -7.68 21.24
C ILE A 205 10.05 -8.87 22.02
N HIS A 206 9.61 -10.09 21.73
CA HIS A 206 10.09 -11.33 22.34
C HIS A 206 11.13 -12.04 21.46
N GLY A 207 11.48 -11.47 20.30
CA GLY A 207 12.44 -12.02 19.35
C GLY A 207 11.88 -13.10 18.42
N ASN A 208 10.57 -13.35 18.43
CA ASN A 208 9.92 -14.27 17.51
C ASN A 208 9.76 -13.64 16.13
N ASN A 209 9.84 -14.44 15.08
CA ASN A 209 9.63 -13.96 13.72
C ASN A 209 8.15 -13.58 13.51
N LEU A 210 7.92 -12.36 13.02
CA LEU A 210 6.60 -11.93 12.58
C LEU A 210 6.20 -12.63 11.27
N GLU A 211 4.89 -12.86 11.11
CA GLU A 211 4.34 -13.47 9.90
C GLU A 211 4.58 -12.56 8.68
N ARG A 212 4.97 -13.19 7.56
CA ARG A 212 5.18 -12.50 6.29
C ARG A 212 4.45 -13.23 5.17
N ARG A 213 3.72 -12.48 4.35
CA ARG A 213 3.06 -12.98 3.16
C ARG A 213 3.46 -12.16 1.96
N TYR A 214 3.62 -12.85 0.83
CA TYR A 214 3.96 -12.24 -0.45
C TYR A 214 2.79 -12.43 -1.39
N PHE A 215 2.42 -11.35 -2.07
CA PHE A 215 1.32 -11.34 -3.03
C PHE A 215 1.82 -10.82 -4.37
N ILE A 216 1.09 -11.14 -5.43
CA ILE A 216 1.27 -10.54 -6.76
C ILE A 216 -0.08 -9.99 -7.19
N VAL A 217 -0.04 -8.77 -7.73
CA VAL A 217 -1.20 -8.12 -8.32
C VAL A 217 -1.15 -8.40 -9.82
N GLU A 218 -2.20 -9.02 -10.34
CA GLU A 218 -2.36 -9.31 -11.77
C GLU A 218 -3.56 -8.54 -12.30
N ARG A 219 -3.44 -8.04 -13.53
CA ARG A 219 -4.54 -7.36 -14.21
C ARG A 219 -5.08 -8.27 -15.30
N ASN A 220 -6.33 -8.68 -15.17
CA ASN A 220 -7.06 -9.47 -16.15
C ASN A 220 -8.06 -8.53 -16.85
N GLU A 221 -7.67 -7.98 -18.00
CA GLU A 221 -8.46 -7.02 -18.79
C GLU A 221 -9.03 -5.84 -17.96
N GLN A 222 -10.24 -6.00 -17.42
CA GLN A 222 -10.98 -5.02 -16.64
C GLN A 222 -10.87 -5.19 -15.11
N GLU A 223 -10.29 -6.30 -14.63
CA GLU A 223 -10.20 -6.62 -13.21
C GLU A 223 -8.75 -6.68 -12.73
N SER A 224 -8.53 -6.33 -11.46
CA SER A 224 -7.25 -6.50 -10.77
C SER A 224 -7.41 -7.54 -9.68
N ASN A 225 -6.64 -8.63 -9.78
CA ASN A 225 -6.68 -9.75 -8.84
C ASN A 225 -5.41 -9.78 -7.99
N ILE A 226 -5.58 -9.94 -6.68
CA ILE A 226 -4.48 -10.16 -5.75
C ILE A 226 -4.41 -11.66 -5.46
N ARG A 227 -3.31 -12.30 -5.83
CA ARG A 227 -3.07 -13.72 -5.54
C ARG A 227 -1.81 -13.91 -4.71
N LEU A 228 -1.71 -15.07 -4.06
CA LEU A 228 -0.48 -15.45 -3.37
C LEU A 228 0.69 -15.51 -4.37
N MET A 229 1.83 -14.95 -3.97
CA MET A 229 3.04 -15.00 -4.78
C MET A 229 3.47 -16.46 -4.95
N PRO A 230 3.69 -16.91 -6.19
CA PRO A 230 4.13 -18.28 -6.45
C PRO A 230 5.47 -18.63 -5.77
N ASN A 231 5.67 -19.91 -5.46
CA ASN A 231 6.85 -20.40 -4.74
C ASN A 231 8.18 -20.05 -5.41
N TYR A 232 8.24 -20.08 -6.74
CA TYR A 232 9.45 -19.72 -7.48
C TYR A 232 9.84 -18.27 -7.21
N LEU A 233 8.89 -17.33 -7.24
CA LEU A 233 9.19 -15.91 -7.03
C LEU A 233 9.49 -15.68 -5.55
N LYS A 234 8.79 -16.39 -4.65
CA LYS A 234 9.04 -16.34 -3.21
C LYS A 234 10.46 -16.82 -2.85
N SER A 235 10.93 -17.89 -3.46
CA SER A 235 12.19 -18.58 -3.11
C SER A 235 13.37 -18.10 -3.95
N TYR A 236 13.14 -17.71 -5.20
CA TYR A 236 14.13 -17.25 -6.17
C TYR A 236 13.66 -15.95 -6.81
N VAL A 237 14.40 -14.86 -6.57
CA VAL A 237 13.97 -13.52 -7.00
C VAL A 237 14.60 -13.11 -8.33
N THR A 238 15.39 -13.98 -8.95
CA THR A 238 15.99 -13.72 -10.26
C THR A 238 14.92 -13.87 -11.34
N GLU A 239 14.89 -12.91 -12.27
CA GLU A 239 14.05 -13.00 -13.48
C GLU A 239 14.30 -14.33 -14.20
N PHE A 240 15.53 -14.87 -14.13
CA PHE A 240 15.90 -16.17 -14.67
C PHE A 240 14.95 -17.33 -14.30
N ASN A 241 14.66 -17.54 -13.02
CA ASN A 241 13.79 -18.64 -12.57
C ASN A 241 12.33 -18.41 -12.97
N TYR A 242 11.89 -17.15 -12.98
CA TYR A 242 10.59 -16.77 -13.52
C TYR A 242 10.48 -17.10 -15.01
N LEU A 243 11.48 -16.71 -15.81
CA LEU A 243 11.49 -16.95 -17.25
C LEU A 243 11.53 -18.46 -17.55
N PHE A 244 12.33 -19.23 -16.80
CA PHE A 244 12.31 -20.70 -16.88
C PHE A 244 10.90 -21.25 -16.62
N HIS A 245 10.22 -20.78 -15.57
CA HIS A 245 8.87 -21.23 -15.27
C HIS A 245 7.87 -20.89 -16.38
N GLN A 246 7.98 -19.72 -17.02
CA GLN A 246 7.10 -19.38 -18.14
C GLN A 246 7.30 -20.30 -19.34
N VAL A 247 8.55 -20.65 -19.65
CA VAL A 247 8.86 -21.68 -20.66
C VAL A 247 8.28 -23.03 -20.25
N PHE A 248 8.40 -23.42 -18.98
CA PHE A 248 7.81 -24.66 -18.44
C PHE A 248 6.29 -24.70 -18.55
N LYS A 249 5.59 -23.61 -18.21
CA LYS A 249 4.13 -23.50 -18.34
C LYS A 249 3.68 -23.69 -19.78
N CYS A 250 4.33 -23.01 -20.72
CA CYS A 250 4.02 -23.13 -22.15
C CYS A 250 4.21 -24.57 -22.65
N ALA A 251 5.27 -25.26 -22.21
CA ALA A 251 5.52 -26.65 -22.60
C ALA A 251 4.47 -27.65 -22.08
N ASN A 252 3.87 -27.37 -20.92
CA ASN A 252 2.88 -28.23 -20.25
C ASN A 252 1.42 -27.80 -20.47
N ALA A 253 1.17 -26.67 -21.11
CA ALA A 253 -0.18 -26.16 -21.33
C ALA A 253 -0.99 -27.11 -22.23
N PRO A 254 -2.31 -27.26 -22.00
CA PRO A 254 -3.16 -28.14 -22.80
C PRO A 254 -3.26 -27.66 -24.26
N ASP A 255 -3.50 -28.59 -25.19
CA ASP A 255 -3.53 -28.27 -26.63
C ASP A 255 -4.75 -27.43 -27.06
N ILE A 256 -5.74 -27.31 -26.17
CA ILE A 256 -6.95 -26.51 -26.37
C ILE A 256 -6.94 -25.44 -25.30
N ALA A 257 -6.86 -24.17 -25.70
CA ALA A 257 -6.96 -23.04 -24.79
C ALA A 257 -8.32 -23.10 -24.08
N ALA A 258 -8.32 -23.48 -22.80
CA ALA A 258 -9.39 -23.06 -21.91
C ALA A 258 -9.33 -21.53 -21.82
N SER A 259 -10.48 -20.86 -21.73
CA SER A 259 -10.64 -19.40 -21.86
C SER A 259 -9.71 -18.55 -20.99
N ASP A 260 -9.09 -19.14 -19.96
CA ASP A 260 -8.31 -18.45 -18.93
C ASP A 260 -6.78 -18.70 -19.03
N GLU A 261 -6.31 -19.48 -20.03
CA GLU A 261 -4.88 -19.83 -20.19
C GLU A 261 -4.17 -19.08 -21.33
N HIS A 262 -4.84 -18.09 -21.95
CA HIS A 262 -4.29 -17.31 -23.07
C HIS A 262 -2.97 -16.56 -22.74
N ASP A 263 -2.70 -16.27 -21.47
CA ASP A 263 -1.53 -15.52 -21.02
C ASP A 263 -0.20 -16.25 -21.21
N CYS A 264 -0.17 -17.59 -21.13
CA CYS A 264 1.10 -18.33 -21.22
C CYS A 264 1.70 -18.31 -22.62
N TYR A 265 0.88 -18.14 -23.65
CA TYR A 265 1.31 -18.09 -25.05
C TYR A 265 1.68 -16.68 -25.49
N TYR A 266 0.92 -15.66 -25.06
CA TYR A 266 1.16 -14.27 -25.48
C TYR A 266 2.53 -13.73 -25.05
N ASN A 267 3.00 -14.13 -23.87
CA ASN A 267 4.28 -13.70 -23.32
C ASN A 267 5.41 -14.72 -23.51
N TYR A 268 5.14 -15.87 -24.14
CA TYR A 268 6.10 -16.98 -24.28
C TYR A 268 7.39 -16.54 -24.96
N ALA A 269 7.30 -15.92 -26.15
CA ALA A 269 8.46 -15.67 -26.98
C ALA A 269 9.46 -14.70 -26.35
N ASN A 270 8.98 -13.61 -25.74
CA ASN A 270 9.85 -12.70 -24.99
C ASN A 270 10.47 -13.40 -23.77
N SER A 271 9.69 -14.24 -23.08
CA SER A 271 10.18 -14.99 -21.92
C SER A 271 11.25 -16.01 -22.31
N ALA A 272 11.02 -16.76 -23.39
CA ALA A 272 11.94 -17.76 -23.92
C ALA A 272 13.24 -17.13 -24.43
N ARG A 273 13.17 -16.01 -25.15
CA ARG A 273 14.36 -15.27 -25.62
C ARG A 273 15.22 -14.81 -24.43
N LYS A 274 14.63 -14.08 -23.47
CA LYS A 274 15.36 -13.60 -22.29
C LYS A 274 15.94 -14.76 -21.46
N PHE A 275 15.19 -15.86 -21.33
CA PHE A 275 15.65 -17.05 -20.64
C PHE A 275 16.90 -17.62 -21.30
N LEU A 276 16.86 -17.83 -22.62
CA LEU A 276 17.97 -18.38 -23.39
C LEU A 276 19.19 -17.47 -23.39
N GLU A 277 19.00 -16.15 -23.51
CA GLU A 277 20.10 -15.17 -23.40
C GLU A 277 20.81 -15.30 -22.05
N ALA A 278 20.05 -15.29 -20.94
CA ALA A 278 20.62 -15.45 -19.61
C ALA A 278 21.27 -16.83 -19.41
N PHE A 279 20.60 -17.90 -19.84
CA PHE A 279 21.08 -19.28 -19.74
C PHE A 279 22.40 -19.47 -20.49
N LEU A 280 22.45 -19.03 -21.74
CA LEU A 280 23.63 -19.15 -22.60
C LEU A 280 24.76 -18.23 -22.17
N TYR A 281 24.46 -17.08 -21.58
CA TYR A 281 25.48 -16.21 -20.99
C TYR A 281 26.24 -16.94 -19.87
N PHE A 282 25.53 -17.63 -18.97
CA PHE A 282 26.18 -18.43 -17.93
C PHE A 282 26.89 -19.68 -18.48
N LYS A 283 26.33 -20.33 -19.51
CA LYS A 283 26.94 -21.53 -20.12
C LYS A 283 28.17 -21.20 -20.97
N TYR A 284 28.16 -20.07 -21.65
CA TYR A 284 29.21 -19.57 -22.54
C TYR A 284 29.48 -18.09 -22.27
N PRO A 285 30.25 -17.77 -21.19
CA PRO A 285 30.55 -16.39 -20.80
C PRO A 285 31.63 -15.77 -21.72
N ASN A 286 31.33 -15.69 -23.02
CA ASN A 286 32.17 -15.07 -24.03
C ASN A 286 31.45 -13.86 -24.63
N ALA A 287 32.00 -12.67 -24.41
CA ALA A 287 31.45 -11.41 -24.92
C ALA A 287 31.68 -11.22 -26.43
N ASN A 288 32.60 -11.97 -27.03
CA ASN A 288 32.98 -11.82 -28.45
C ASN A 288 32.13 -12.69 -29.40
N GLU A 289 31.36 -13.65 -28.87
CA GLU A 289 30.46 -14.50 -29.65
C GLU A 289 29.03 -13.93 -29.64
N SER A 290 28.41 -13.82 -30.83
CA SER A 290 27.00 -13.41 -30.94
C SER A 290 26.07 -14.46 -30.35
N ASP A 291 24.89 -14.03 -29.88
CA ASP A 291 23.91 -14.94 -29.25
C ASP A 291 23.43 -16.04 -30.20
N ASN A 292 23.28 -15.73 -31.50
CA ASN A 292 22.99 -16.73 -32.52
C ASN A 292 24.06 -17.82 -32.59
N THR A 293 25.34 -17.48 -32.39
CA THR A 293 26.44 -18.46 -32.41
C THR A 293 26.34 -19.39 -31.20
N LYS A 294 26.03 -18.83 -30.02
CA LYS A 294 25.82 -19.60 -28.78
C LYS A 294 24.60 -20.52 -28.89
N LEU A 295 23.52 -20.05 -29.51
CA LEU A 295 22.31 -20.83 -29.76
C LEU A 295 22.61 -22.03 -30.67
N VAL A 296 23.29 -21.82 -31.80
CA VAL A 296 23.68 -22.91 -32.71
C VAL A 296 24.63 -23.90 -32.02
N LYS A 297 25.56 -23.41 -31.21
CA LYS A 297 26.47 -24.26 -30.42
C LYS A 297 25.74 -25.11 -29.38
N PHE A 298 24.69 -24.55 -28.76
CA PHE A 298 23.92 -25.25 -27.74
C PHE A 298 22.86 -26.19 -28.31
N PHE A 299 22.08 -25.79 -29.30
CA PHE A 299 21.00 -26.62 -29.83
C PHE A 299 21.44 -27.53 -30.97
N GLY A 300 22.54 -27.18 -31.66
CA GLY A 300 23.01 -27.85 -32.86
C GLY A 300 22.73 -27.04 -34.12
N GLY A 301 23.34 -27.47 -35.23
CA GLY A 301 23.19 -26.83 -36.54
C GLY A 301 22.17 -27.48 -37.47
N ASP A 302 21.37 -28.44 -36.98
CA ASP A 302 20.36 -29.12 -37.77
C ASP A 302 19.22 -28.15 -38.16
N VAL A 303 18.54 -28.49 -39.25
CA VAL A 303 17.49 -27.64 -39.85
C VAL A 303 16.37 -27.34 -38.85
N ARG A 304 16.02 -28.30 -37.98
CA ARG A 304 14.96 -28.15 -36.99
C ARG A 304 15.35 -27.18 -35.89
N SER A 305 16.58 -27.28 -35.38
CA SER A 305 17.13 -26.33 -34.40
C SER A 305 17.20 -24.90 -34.95
N LYS A 306 17.62 -24.72 -36.21
CA LYS A 306 17.70 -23.39 -36.84
C LYS A 306 16.34 -22.71 -36.99
N ILE A 307 15.33 -23.43 -37.47
CA ILE A 307 13.96 -22.92 -37.63
C ILE A 307 13.37 -22.50 -36.27
N LEU A 308 13.59 -23.31 -35.23
CA LEU A 308 13.13 -23.01 -33.87
C LEU A 308 13.84 -21.80 -33.28
N ILE A 309 15.16 -21.69 -33.46
CA ILE A 309 15.95 -20.54 -33.02
C ILE A 309 15.46 -19.25 -33.69
N GLU A 310 15.33 -19.23 -35.03
CA GLU A 310 14.85 -18.05 -35.77
C GLU A 310 13.44 -17.63 -35.36
N ARG A 311 12.56 -18.58 -35.05
CA ARG A 311 11.22 -18.29 -34.54
C ARG A 311 11.24 -17.62 -33.16
N ILE A 312 12.05 -18.14 -32.23
CA ILE A 312 12.18 -17.60 -30.88
C ILE A 312 12.84 -16.21 -30.88
N THR A 313 13.86 -16.00 -31.72
CA THR A 313 14.67 -14.77 -31.72
C THR A 313 14.16 -13.67 -32.64
N ASN A 314 13.52 -14.00 -33.77
CA ASN A 314 13.07 -13.02 -34.75
C ASN A 314 11.55 -12.96 -34.94
N GLU A 315 10.84 -14.09 -34.97
CA GLU A 315 9.43 -14.07 -35.42
C GLU A 315 8.44 -13.67 -34.34
N TYR A 316 8.67 -14.09 -33.10
CA TYR A 316 7.73 -13.88 -32.00
C TYR A 316 8.19 -12.86 -30.94
N SER A 317 9.47 -12.44 -30.93
CA SER A 317 10.02 -11.50 -29.93
C SER A 317 10.26 -10.08 -30.46
N HIS A 318 10.33 -9.89 -31.78
CA HIS A 318 10.49 -8.59 -32.42
C HIS A 318 9.44 -8.44 -33.53
N LEU A 319 8.65 -7.36 -33.50
CA LEU A 319 7.86 -6.90 -34.66
C LEU A 319 8.81 -6.36 -35.74
N ALA A 320 9.64 -7.24 -36.31
CA ALA A 320 10.60 -6.90 -37.35
C ALA A 320 9.88 -6.67 -38.70
N GLY A 321 9.10 -5.58 -38.77
CA GLY A 321 8.80 -4.88 -40.03
C GLY A 321 7.65 -5.40 -40.90
N VAL A 322 6.81 -6.35 -40.46
CA VAL A 322 5.69 -6.85 -41.28
C VAL A 322 4.35 -6.61 -40.57
N PHE A 323 3.60 -5.62 -41.06
CA PHE A 323 2.26 -5.22 -40.55
C PHE A 323 1.27 -6.41 -40.49
N GLU A 324 1.39 -7.37 -41.43
CA GLU A 324 0.54 -8.57 -41.51
C GLU A 324 0.66 -9.50 -40.28
N ARG A 325 1.77 -9.41 -39.52
CA ARG A 325 1.97 -10.20 -38.28
C ARG A 325 1.17 -9.69 -37.08
N SER A 326 0.61 -8.48 -37.16
CA SER A 326 -0.35 -7.97 -36.16
C SER A 326 -1.79 -8.47 -36.38
N ILE A 327 -2.02 -9.17 -37.50
CA ILE A 327 -3.35 -9.56 -38.00
C ILE A 327 -3.48 -11.10 -38.04
N THR A 328 -2.40 -11.84 -37.83
CA THR A 328 -2.37 -13.31 -37.86
C THR A 328 -2.55 -13.91 -36.45
N PRO A 329 -3.42 -14.93 -36.27
CA PRO A 329 -3.62 -15.58 -34.99
C PRO A 329 -2.32 -16.21 -34.46
N VAL A 330 -2.10 -16.13 -33.14
CA VAL A 330 -0.96 -16.78 -32.46
C VAL A 330 -1.04 -18.30 -32.64
N GLU A 331 -0.04 -18.92 -33.28
CA GLU A 331 0.00 -20.38 -33.47
C GLU A 331 0.45 -21.10 -32.18
N ILE A 332 -0.52 -21.35 -31.30
CA ILE A 332 -0.38 -22.02 -29.99
C ILE A 332 0.41 -23.36 -30.04
N PRO A 333 0.15 -24.28 -30.99
CA PRO A 333 0.85 -25.58 -31.03
C PRO A 333 2.36 -25.47 -31.29
N GLU A 334 2.77 -24.45 -32.04
CA GLU A 334 4.19 -24.24 -32.37
C GLU A 334 4.98 -23.71 -31.16
N MET A 335 4.37 -22.83 -30.36
CA MET A 335 4.98 -22.31 -29.13
C MET A 335 5.23 -23.41 -28.10
N LYS A 336 4.26 -24.31 -27.92
CA LYS A 336 4.40 -25.48 -27.06
C LYS A 336 5.54 -26.39 -27.53
N THR A 337 5.58 -26.71 -28.83
CA THR A 337 6.65 -27.53 -29.42
C THR A 337 8.03 -26.90 -29.20
N SER A 338 8.12 -25.57 -29.32
CA SER A 338 9.34 -24.81 -29.08
C SER A 338 9.79 -24.89 -27.62
N ALA A 339 8.87 -24.71 -26.68
CA ALA A 339 9.15 -24.77 -25.25
C ALA A 339 9.64 -26.16 -24.83
N GLN A 340 8.97 -27.22 -25.31
CA GLN A 340 9.35 -28.61 -25.09
C GLN A 340 10.74 -28.90 -25.63
N PHE A 341 11.06 -28.42 -26.84
CA PHE A 341 12.38 -28.58 -27.43
C PHE A 341 13.49 -27.94 -26.58
N ILE A 342 13.26 -26.71 -26.09
CA ILE A 342 14.22 -26.03 -25.20
C ILE A 342 14.48 -26.88 -23.95
N LEU A 343 13.43 -27.29 -23.26
CA LEU A 343 13.53 -28.01 -21.99
C LEU A 343 14.17 -29.40 -22.17
N ASN A 344 13.78 -30.12 -23.22
CA ASN A 344 14.36 -31.43 -23.55
C ASN A 344 15.85 -31.32 -23.87
N LYS A 345 16.26 -30.27 -24.60
CA LYS A 345 17.68 -30.06 -24.91
C LYS A 345 18.51 -29.64 -23.70
N ILE A 346 17.94 -28.87 -22.77
CA ILE A 346 18.59 -28.56 -21.49
C ILE A 346 18.76 -29.83 -20.67
N ASN A 347 17.72 -30.67 -20.56
CA ASN A 347 17.80 -31.95 -19.86
C ASN A 347 18.80 -32.94 -20.49
N GLU A 348 18.84 -33.01 -21.83
CA GLU A 348 19.79 -33.86 -22.57
C GLU A 348 21.24 -33.46 -22.32
N LYS A 349 21.53 -32.15 -22.31
CA LYS A 349 22.90 -31.63 -22.20
C LYS A 349 23.39 -31.40 -20.77
N ASP A 350 22.46 -31.13 -19.85
CA ASP A 350 22.76 -30.79 -18.45
C ASP A 350 21.59 -31.21 -17.53
N PRO A 351 21.45 -32.52 -17.27
CA PRO A 351 20.34 -33.04 -16.46
C PRO A 351 20.38 -32.54 -15.00
N GLU A 352 21.58 -32.29 -14.46
CA GLU A 352 21.74 -31.78 -13.09
C GLU A 352 21.22 -30.33 -12.97
N GLN A 353 21.58 -29.47 -13.94
CA GLN A 353 21.04 -28.11 -13.99
C GLN A 353 19.53 -28.11 -14.25
N TYR A 354 19.03 -28.98 -15.13
CA TYR A 354 17.59 -29.12 -15.38
C TYR A 354 16.81 -29.53 -14.12
N SER A 355 17.31 -30.50 -13.37
CA SER A 355 16.71 -30.92 -12.10
C SER A 355 16.67 -29.77 -11.08
N SER A 356 17.76 -29.00 -10.97
CA SER A 356 17.84 -27.84 -10.07
C SER A 356 16.85 -26.73 -10.48
N LEU A 357 16.65 -26.54 -11.78
CA LEU A 357 15.66 -25.61 -12.32
C LEU A 357 14.22 -26.06 -11.99
N LEU A 358 13.92 -27.36 -12.11
CA LEU A 358 12.61 -27.91 -11.70
C LEU A 358 12.36 -27.74 -10.20
N GLU A 359 13.36 -28.00 -9.37
CA GLU A 359 13.26 -27.78 -7.92
C GLU A 359 12.95 -26.32 -7.61
N SER A 360 13.57 -25.40 -8.36
CA SER A 360 13.38 -23.96 -8.15
C SER A 360 11.93 -23.49 -8.39
N ILE A 361 11.16 -24.24 -9.17
CA ILE A 361 9.75 -23.94 -9.46
C ILE A 361 8.78 -24.85 -8.68
N GLY A 362 9.28 -25.66 -7.75
CA GLY A 362 8.49 -26.50 -6.86
C GLY A 362 8.24 -27.92 -7.37
N ASN A 363 9.12 -28.45 -8.23
CA ASN A 363 9.04 -29.81 -8.80
C ASN A 363 7.65 -30.17 -9.39
N PRO A 364 7.12 -29.35 -10.32
CA PRO A 364 5.88 -29.68 -11.01
C PRO A 364 6.04 -30.93 -11.89
N VAL A 365 4.93 -31.64 -12.12
CA VAL A 365 4.89 -32.79 -13.01
C VAL A 365 5.14 -32.34 -14.46
N VAL A 366 5.99 -33.08 -15.17
CA VAL A 366 6.29 -32.87 -16.60
C VAL A 366 5.36 -33.74 -17.42
N ASN A 367 4.57 -33.15 -18.32
CA ASN A 367 3.51 -33.82 -19.08
C ASN A 367 3.79 -33.92 -20.58
N PHE A 368 5.04 -33.77 -21.02
CA PHE A 368 5.42 -33.71 -22.44
C PHE A 368 6.62 -34.57 -22.80
#